data_AF-A0A817JE13-F1
#
_entry.id   AF-A0A817JE13-F1
#
_cell.length_a   1.000
_cell.length_b   1.000
_cell.length_c   1.000
_cell.angle_alpha   90.00
_cell.angle_beta   90.00
_cell.angle_gamma   90.00
#
_symmetry.space_group_name_H-M   'P 1'
#
loop_
_entity.id
_entity.type
_entity.pdbx_description
1 polymer ?
#
loop_
_entity_poly.entity_id
_entity_poly.type
_entity_poly.pdbx_seq_one_letter_code
_entity_poly.pdbx_strand_id
1 'polypeptide(L)'
;MYPIRQGPLNGGTRTFGTPKVKTCLNLHNSYSLDSKSDLSVRVILLLGNNFVYLIIYLLIIHLYYYIAARDGLPWNPSIYTSTLLQHLNARSVSAMRLLSFFKQIPEFNELNVQDRITLVKYNLMPLIILNCTLGYNTESQKIIEADSDAPWDSTILMKVHGHDIYMKIRKIFESFVRIAQYDQRIIQLALIILILTKGFSTSDGLTEPILNDGIAVYRAQNYYTELLWKYLETMHGYGKTVHIFNELVIHFISWQMLQGYLHRNLCNVLTPTEMNELLPIMKSLLHIP
;
A
#
# COMPACT_ATOMS: atom_id res chain seq x y z
N MET A 1 12.83 -41.01 -31.52
CA MET A 1 12.92 -42.31 -30.84
C MET A 1 14.34 -42.42 -30.27
N TYR A 2 14.50 -42.20 -28.96
CA TYR A 2 15.79 -42.26 -28.26
C TYR A 2 15.69 -43.29 -27.13
N PRO A 3 16.72 -44.11 -26.85
CA PRO A 3 16.63 -45.13 -25.82
C PRO A 3 16.94 -44.54 -24.44
N ILE A 4 16.04 -44.83 -23.48
CA ILE A 4 16.17 -44.51 -22.06
C ILE A 4 17.04 -45.60 -21.41
N ARG A 5 18.16 -45.22 -20.79
CA ARG A 5 18.94 -46.09 -19.89
C ARG A 5 18.36 -46.01 -18.48
N GLN A 6 17.91 -47.15 -17.96
CA GLN A 6 17.57 -47.33 -16.55
C GLN A 6 18.83 -47.71 -15.75
N GLY A 7 19.10 -46.97 -14.67
CA GLY A 7 20.12 -47.30 -13.67
C GLY A 7 19.48 -47.86 -12.38
N PRO A 8 20.22 -48.65 -11.58
CA PRO A 8 19.65 -49.41 -10.47
C PRO A 8 19.40 -48.58 -9.20
N LEU A 9 18.29 -48.90 -8.54
CA LEU A 9 17.89 -48.41 -7.22
C LEU A 9 18.72 -49.10 -6.13
N ASN A 10 19.51 -48.33 -5.39
CA ASN A 10 20.15 -48.78 -4.15
C ASN A 10 19.31 -48.36 -2.94
N GLY A 11 18.71 -49.35 -2.27
CA GLY A 11 18.02 -49.19 -1.00
C GLY A 11 19.02 -49.10 0.15
N GLY A 12 19.03 -47.97 0.85
CA GLY A 12 19.74 -47.77 2.11
C GLY A 12 18.76 -47.50 3.24
N THR A 13 18.46 -48.52 4.04
CA THR A 13 17.73 -48.41 5.30
C THR A 13 18.59 -47.71 6.35
N ARG A 14 18.24 -46.46 6.69
CA ARG A 14 18.77 -45.76 7.88
C ARG A 14 17.83 -45.97 9.05
N THR A 15 18.30 -46.68 10.07
CA THR A 15 17.68 -46.78 11.40
C THR A 15 17.92 -45.49 12.17
N PHE A 16 16.85 -44.77 12.52
CA PHE A 16 16.90 -43.62 13.42
C PHE A 16 16.90 -44.09 14.87
N GLY A 17 17.97 -43.80 15.61
CA GLY A 17 18.04 -43.96 17.06
C GLY A 17 17.29 -42.85 17.78
N THR A 18 16.39 -43.23 18.69
CA THR A 18 15.69 -42.31 19.59
C THR A 18 16.64 -41.76 20.66
N PRO A 19 16.68 -40.45 20.92
CA PRO A 19 17.43 -39.91 22.04
C PRO A 19 16.69 -40.14 23.37
N LYS A 20 17.40 -40.73 24.34
CA LYS A 20 16.96 -40.85 25.74
C LYS A 20 16.89 -39.47 26.38
N VAL A 21 15.69 -39.03 26.75
CA VAL A 21 15.48 -37.84 27.60
C VAL A 21 15.77 -38.22 29.04
N LYS A 22 16.82 -37.61 29.62
CA LYS A 22 17.24 -37.78 31.00
C LYS A 22 16.50 -36.76 31.86
N THR A 23 15.65 -37.27 32.74
CA THR A 23 14.96 -36.49 33.78
C THR A 23 15.97 -36.12 34.87
N CYS A 24 16.17 -34.82 35.11
CA CYS A 24 16.84 -34.34 36.32
C CYS A 24 15.88 -33.42 37.08
N LEU A 25 15.58 -33.85 38.31
CA LEU A 25 14.84 -33.11 39.33
C LEU A 25 15.66 -31.95 39.91
N ASN A 26 14.90 -30.92 40.30
CA ASN A 26 15.05 -30.02 41.45
C ASN A 26 16.38 -29.28 41.69
N LEU A 27 16.29 -27.95 41.56
CA LEU A 27 16.93 -27.02 42.50
C LEU A 27 15.92 -25.92 42.86
N HIS A 28 15.60 -25.88 44.15
CA HIS A 28 14.96 -24.77 44.86
C HIS A 28 15.70 -23.46 44.56
N ASN A 29 14.98 -22.41 44.19
CA ASN A 29 15.39 -21.04 44.49
C ASN A 29 14.16 -20.16 44.68
N SER A 30 13.92 -19.80 45.94
CA SER A 30 13.00 -18.78 46.40
C SER A 30 13.56 -17.40 46.06
N TYR A 31 13.02 -16.76 45.02
CA TYR A 31 13.17 -15.33 44.80
C TYR A 31 11.85 -14.64 45.11
N SER A 32 11.93 -13.70 46.04
CA SER A 32 10.85 -12.85 46.52
C SER A 32 10.18 -12.08 45.39
N LEU A 33 8.86 -12.24 45.27
CA LEU A 33 7.98 -11.39 44.50
C LEU A 33 7.89 -10.02 45.19
N ASP A 34 8.62 -9.01 44.69
CA ASP A 34 8.20 -7.61 44.83
C ASP A 34 8.83 -6.66 43.78
N SER A 35 8.84 -7.06 42.50
CA SER A 35 9.34 -6.21 41.40
C SER A 35 8.39 -6.10 40.18
N LYS A 36 7.24 -6.78 40.20
CA LYS A 36 6.28 -6.72 39.08
C LYS A 36 5.45 -5.43 39.05
N SER A 37 5.29 -4.74 40.18
CA SER A 37 4.56 -3.47 40.26
C SER A 37 5.37 -2.30 39.69
N ASP A 38 6.68 -2.26 39.92
CA ASP A 38 7.54 -1.15 39.48
C ASP A 38 7.87 -1.20 37.97
N LEU A 39 7.98 -2.41 37.39
CA LEU A 39 8.18 -2.57 35.95
C LEU A 39 6.93 -2.17 35.15
N SER A 40 5.73 -2.47 35.68
CA SER A 40 4.47 -2.13 35.01
C SER A 40 4.22 -0.61 34.99
N VAL A 41 4.60 0.10 36.05
CA VAL A 41 4.44 1.57 36.12
C VAL A 41 5.46 2.28 35.22
N ARG A 42 6.69 1.79 35.12
CA ARG A 42 7.70 2.34 34.19
C ARG A 42 7.37 2.08 32.71
N VAL A 43 6.79 0.93 32.38
CA VAL A 43 6.29 0.64 31.03
C VAL A 43 5.09 1.53 30.70
N ILE A 44 4.18 1.78 31.65
CA ILE A 44 3.04 2.69 31.45
C ILE A 44 3.50 4.14 31.26
N LEU A 45 4.53 4.61 31.98
CA LEU A 45 5.06 5.98 31.83
C LEU A 45 5.86 6.17 30.53
N LEU A 46 6.61 5.16 30.08
CA LEU A 46 7.29 5.19 28.77
C LEU A 46 6.30 5.06 27.61
N LEU A 47 5.23 4.28 27.78
CA LEU A 47 4.14 4.21 26.80
C LEU A 47 3.33 5.50 26.77
N GLY A 48 3.12 6.18 27.90
CA GLY A 48 2.36 7.43 27.96
C GLY A 48 2.94 8.53 27.09
N ASN A 49 4.26 8.76 27.16
CA ASN A 49 4.91 9.75 26.30
C ASN A 49 4.94 9.30 24.84
N ASN A 50 5.30 8.04 24.57
CA ASN A 50 5.33 7.51 23.20
C ASN A 50 3.95 7.48 22.52
N PHE A 51 2.89 7.28 23.29
CA PHE A 51 1.51 7.29 22.79
C PHE A 51 1.05 8.70 22.42
N VAL A 52 1.39 9.70 23.23
CA VAL A 52 1.10 11.10 22.90
C VAL A 52 1.85 11.52 21.64
N TYR A 53 3.14 11.18 21.51
CA TYR A 53 3.90 11.42 20.27
C TYR A 53 3.30 10.70 19.06
N LEU A 54 2.86 9.45 19.23
CA LEU A 54 2.18 8.68 18.19
C LEU A 54 0.89 9.39 17.73
N ILE A 55 0.03 9.81 18.65
CA ILE A 55 -1.20 10.54 18.32
C ILE A 55 -0.88 11.85 17.61
N ILE A 56 0.05 12.64 18.13
CA ILE A 56 0.44 13.92 17.52
C ILE A 56 0.96 13.69 16.10
N TYR A 57 1.82 12.70 15.89
CA TYR A 57 2.37 12.38 14.58
C TYR A 57 1.27 11.94 13.60
N LEU A 58 0.30 11.15 14.05
CA LEU A 58 -0.84 10.74 13.23
C LEU A 58 -1.79 11.91 12.90
N LEU A 59 -1.97 12.84 13.84
CA LEU A 59 -2.73 14.07 13.59
C LEU A 59 -2.01 14.95 12.56
N ILE A 60 -0.68 15.02 12.62
CA ILE A 60 0.14 15.72 11.62
C ILE A 60 -0.01 15.07 10.24
N ILE A 61 0.10 13.73 10.14
CA ILE A 61 -0.13 13.01 8.87
C ILE A 61 -1.53 13.30 8.33
N HIS A 62 -2.55 13.24 9.18
CA HIS A 62 -3.92 13.50 8.78
C HIS A 62 -4.11 14.96 8.32
N LEU A 63 -3.48 15.92 9.00
CA LEU A 63 -3.49 17.32 8.62
C LEU A 63 -2.78 17.54 7.28
N TYR A 64 -1.62 16.94 7.06
CA TYR A 64 -0.89 16.99 5.78
C TYR A 64 -1.70 16.42 4.63
N TYR A 65 -2.39 15.31 4.87
CA TYR A 65 -3.33 14.74 3.92
C TYR A 65 -4.46 15.74 3.59
N TYR A 66 -5.07 16.32 4.62
CA TYR A 66 -6.16 17.27 4.44
C TYR A 66 -5.74 18.53 3.67
N ILE A 67 -4.57 19.07 3.96
CA ILE A 67 -3.98 20.21 3.23
C ILE A 67 -3.73 19.82 1.77
N ALA A 68 -3.09 18.67 1.55
CA ALA A 68 -2.82 18.18 0.20
C ALA A 68 -4.10 17.92 -0.62
N ALA A 69 -5.18 17.48 0.04
CA ALA A 69 -6.48 17.29 -0.59
C ALA A 69 -7.08 18.62 -1.09
N ARG A 70 -6.77 19.74 -0.42
CA ARG A 70 -7.27 21.08 -0.74
C ARG A 70 -6.42 21.84 -1.76
N ASP A 71 -5.11 21.64 -1.77
CA ASP A 71 -4.17 22.38 -2.64
C ASP A 71 -4.18 21.90 -4.11
N GLY A 72 -5.25 21.25 -4.56
CA GLY A 72 -5.43 20.88 -5.96
C GLY A 72 -5.61 22.11 -6.85
N LEU A 73 -4.96 22.11 -8.02
CA LEU A 73 -5.31 23.05 -9.10
C LEU A 73 -6.83 23.00 -9.33
N PRO A 74 -7.50 24.15 -9.55
CA PRO A 74 -8.91 24.16 -9.85
C PRO A 74 -9.14 23.35 -11.14
N TRP A 75 -9.68 22.14 -10.99
CA TRP A 75 -10.14 21.37 -12.12
C TRP A 75 -11.38 22.05 -12.67
N ASN A 76 -11.48 22.16 -13.99
CA ASN A 76 -12.61 22.80 -14.63
C ASN A 76 -13.81 21.82 -14.64
N PRO A 77 -14.86 22.05 -13.84
CA PRO A 77 -15.98 21.11 -13.69
C PRO A 77 -16.82 20.93 -14.96
N SER A 78 -16.59 21.74 -16.00
CA SER A 78 -17.31 21.63 -17.28
C SER A 78 -16.88 20.45 -18.15
N ILE A 79 -15.80 19.74 -17.80
CA ILE A 79 -15.30 18.61 -18.59
C ILE A 79 -15.85 17.29 -18.03
N TYR A 80 -17.07 16.92 -18.44
CA TYR A 80 -17.53 15.54 -18.23
C TYR A 80 -16.51 14.56 -18.84
N THR A 81 -16.06 13.58 -18.07
CA THR A 81 -15.14 12.54 -18.51
C THR A 81 -15.89 11.52 -19.38
N SER A 82 -16.16 11.91 -20.62
CA SER A 82 -16.90 11.08 -21.59
C SER A 82 -16.01 10.07 -22.32
N THR A 83 -14.69 10.31 -22.33
CA THR A 83 -13.70 9.46 -22.99
C THR A 83 -12.68 8.90 -22.00
N LEU A 84 -12.03 7.78 -22.38
CA LEU A 84 -10.95 7.19 -21.59
C LEU A 84 -9.81 8.20 -21.37
N LEU A 85 -9.42 8.93 -22.42
CA LEU A 85 -8.37 9.95 -22.33
C LEU A 85 -8.69 11.03 -21.29
N GLN A 86 -9.92 11.57 -21.32
CA GLN A 86 -10.37 12.56 -20.33
C GLN A 86 -10.35 11.96 -18.91
N HIS A 87 -10.79 10.71 -18.77
CA HIS A 87 -10.78 10.01 -17.49
C HIS A 87 -9.36 9.84 -16.94
N LEU A 88 -8.38 9.48 -17.78
CA LEU A 88 -6.98 9.36 -17.37
C LEU A 88 -6.38 10.72 -17.01
N ASN A 89 -6.60 11.75 -17.84
CA ASN A 89 -6.08 13.10 -17.58
C ASN A 89 -6.68 13.71 -16.31
N ALA A 90 -7.93 13.42 -15.99
CA ALA A 90 -8.52 13.84 -14.72
C ALA A 90 -7.78 13.29 -13.49
N ARG A 91 -7.15 12.10 -13.59
CA ARG A 91 -6.34 11.51 -12.49
C ARG A 91 -5.04 12.26 -12.22
N SER A 92 -4.61 13.15 -13.10
CA SER A 92 -3.45 14.00 -12.85
C SER A 92 -3.65 14.89 -11.62
N VAL A 93 -4.88 15.32 -11.34
CA VAL A 93 -5.20 16.14 -10.16
C VAL A 93 -4.98 15.32 -8.89
N SER A 94 -5.57 14.14 -8.79
CA SER A 94 -5.36 13.22 -7.65
C SER A 94 -3.87 12.83 -7.51
N ALA A 95 -3.17 12.61 -8.63
CA ALA A 95 -1.73 12.33 -8.62
C ALA A 95 -0.93 13.48 -7.99
N MET A 96 -1.23 14.73 -8.37
CA MET A 96 -0.56 15.91 -7.84
C MET A 96 -0.83 16.12 -6.34
N ARG A 97 -2.08 15.93 -5.89
CA ARG A 97 -2.42 16.00 -4.47
C ARG A 97 -1.69 14.94 -3.67
N LEU A 98 -1.69 13.71 -4.15
CA LEU A 98 -1.02 12.61 -3.47
C LEU A 98 0.51 12.81 -3.44
N LEU A 99 1.09 13.39 -4.49
CA LEU A 99 2.50 13.81 -4.49
C LEU A 99 2.77 14.92 -3.47
N SER A 100 1.88 15.92 -3.35
CA SER A 100 1.97 16.97 -2.32
C SER A 100 1.86 16.40 -0.90
N PHE A 101 1.04 15.36 -0.70
CA PHE A 101 0.99 14.62 0.55
C PHE A 101 2.33 13.94 0.85
N PHE A 102 2.89 13.17 -0.09
CA PHE A 102 4.16 12.48 0.13
C PHE A 102 5.35 13.43 0.32
N LYS A 103 5.33 14.62 -0.29
CA LYS A 103 6.33 15.67 -0.06
C LYS A 103 6.31 16.26 1.35
N GLN A 104 5.30 15.99 2.16
CA GLN A 104 5.26 16.44 3.56
C GLN A 104 5.81 15.38 4.52
N ILE A 105 6.09 14.17 4.03
CA ILE A 105 6.62 13.05 4.82
C ILE A 105 8.13 13.24 5.01
N PRO A 106 8.63 13.46 6.24
CA PRO A 106 10.04 13.78 6.48
C PRO A 106 10.99 12.70 5.95
N GLU A 107 10.72 11.45 6.29
CA GLU A 107 11.50 10.28 5.92
C GLU A 107 11.50 10.06 4.41
N PHE A 108 10.42 10.45 3.71
CA PHE A 108 10.41 10.46 2.25
C PHE A 108 11.34 11.54 1.70
N ASN A 109 11.34 12.75 2.28
CA ASN A 109 12.16 13.87 1.82
C ASN A 109 13.66 13.70 2.04
N GLU A 110 14.05 12.91 3.04
CA GLU A 110 15.44 12.58 3.34
C GLU A 110 16.06 11.61 2.32
N LEU A 111 15.23 10.94 1.51
CA LEU A 111 15.70 10.03 0.46
C LEU A 111 16.42 10.77 -0.67
N ASN A 112 17.32 10.04 -1.33
CA ASN A 112 17.95 10.47 -2.56
C ASN A 112 16.89 10.93 -3.59
N VAL A 113 17.12 12.07 -4.25
CA VAL A 113 16.17 12.65 -5.21
C VAL A 113 15.79 11.67 -6.31
N GLN A 114 16.74 10.92 -6.85
CA GLN A 114 16.49 9.95 -7.92
C GLN A 114 15.67 8.75 -7.43
N ASP A 115 15.87 8.33 -6.17
CA ASP A 115 15.09 7.27 -5.56
C ASP A 115 13.65 7.71 -5.33
N ARG A 116 13.44 8.94 -4.85
CA ARG A 116 12.09 9.53 -4.74
C ARG A 116 11.38 9.58 -6.08
N ILE A 117 12.07 10.03 -7.13
CA ILE A 117 11.50 10.08 -8.49
C ILE A 117 11.14 8.67 -8.97
N THR A 118 12.02 7.69 -8.73
CA THR A 118 11.77 6.28 -9.08
C THR A 118 10.53 5.76 -8.36
N LEU A 119 10.50 5.86 -7.03
CA LEU A 119 9.36 5.43 -6.21
C LEU A 119 8.05 6.09 -6.65
N VAL A 120 8.04 7.41 -6.88
CA VAL A 120 6.86 8.13 -7.39
C VAL A 120 6.42 7.62 -8.75
N LYS A 121 7.36 7.49 -9.70
CA LYS A 121 7.04 7.08 -11.06
C LYS A 121 6.39 5.69 -11.11
N TYR A 122 6.93 4.75 -10.34
CA TYR A 122 6.46 3.36 -10.36
C TYR A 122 5.27 3.13 -9.44
N ASN A 123 5.20 3.77 -8.28
CA ASN A 123 4.18 3.43 -7.27
C ASN A 123 2.97 4.35 -7.30
N LEU A 124 3.06 5.59 -7.78
CA LEU A 124 1.98 6.57 -7.58
C LEU A 124 0.66 6.18 -8.25
N MET A 125 0.68 5.60 -9.46
CA MET A 125 -0.53 5.28 -10.21
C MET A 125 -1.51 4.35 -9.45
N PRO A 126 -1.10 3.16 -8.95
CA PRO A 126 -2.00 2.34 -8.15
C PRO A 126 -2.43 2.98 -6.83
N LEU A 127 -1.63 3.89 -6.27
CA LEU A 127 -1.98 4.57 -5.01
C LEU A 127 -3.08 5.62 -5.21
N ILE A 128 -3.23 6.19 -6.40
CA ILE A 128 -4.36 7.09 -6.72
C ILE A 128 -5.70 6.37 -6.49
N ILE A 129 -5.80 5.10 -6.89
CA ILE A 129 -7.04 4.33 -6.73
C ILE A 129 -7.30 4.00 -5.26
N LEU A 130 -6.26 3.66 -4.50
CA LEU A 130 -6.38 3.46 -3.06
C LEU A 130 -6.78 4.75 -2.34
N ASN A 131 -6.24 5.90 -2.76
CA ASN A 131 -6.59 7.21 -2.23
C ASN A 131 -8.09 7.50 -2.35
N CYS A 132 -8.71 7.12 -3.47
CA CYS A 132 -10.15 7.30 -3.68
C CYS A 132 -11.03 6.61 -2.63
N THR A 133 -10.51 5.62 -1.91
CA THR A 133 -11.25 4.93 -0.83
C THR A 133 -11.51 5.85 0.36
N LEU A 134 -10.65 6.85 0.59
CA LEU A 134 -10.77 7.82 1.69
C LEU A 134 -11.93 8.79 1.47
N GLY A 135 -12.26 9.10 0.21
CA GLY A 135 -13.39 9.96 -0.18
C GLY A 135 -14.65 9.20 -0.61
N TYR A 136 -14.69 7.88 -0.43
CA TYR A 136 -15.82 7.07 -0.91
C TYR A 136 -17.02 7.14 0.05
N ASN A 137 -18.16 7.58 -0.47
CA ASN A 137 -19.43 7.58 0.25
C ASN A 137 -20.25 6.34 -0.15
N THR A 138 -20.45 5.43 0.81
CA THR A 138 -21.18 4.17 0.59
C THR A 138 -22.67 4.34 0.32
N GLU A 139 -23.31 5.39 0.86
CA GLU A 139 -24.74 5.62 0.68
C GLU A 139 -25.06 6.06 -0.75
N SER A 140 -24.27 7.00 -1.26
CA SER A 140 -24.40 7.55 -2.62
C SER A 140 -23.66 6.73 -3.67
N GLN A 141 -22.80 5.79 -3.26
CA GLN A 141 -21.89 5.01 -4.12
C GLN A 141 -21.00 5.90 -5.00
N LYS A 142 -20.64 7.09 -4.49
CA LYS A 142 -19.83 8.09 -5.19
C LYS A 142 -18.53 8.36 -4.44
N ILE A 143 -17.48 8.65 -5.20
CA ILE A 143 -16.22 9.19 -4.68
C ILE A 143 -16.37 10.71 -4.65
N ILE A 144 -16.23 11.30 -3.47
CA ILE A 144 -16.19 12.74 -3.25
C ILE A 144 -14.84 13.04 -2.58
N GLU A 145 -13.80 13.23 -3.39
CA GLU A 145 -12.47 13.61 -2.91
C GLU A 145 -12.41 15.13 -2.63
N ALA A 146 -12.92 15.93 -3.56
CA ALA A 146 -13.15 17.37 -3.45
C ALA A 146 -14.32 17.80 -4.35
N ASP A 147 -14.91 18.97 -4.07
CA ASP A 147 -16.02 19.54 -4.86
C ASP A 147 -15.69 19.73 -6.34
N SER A 148 -14.40 19.76 -6.68
CA SER A 148 -13.87 19.96 -8.03
C SER A 148 -13.42 18.69 -8.73
N ASP A 149 -13.59 17.49 -8.16
CA ASP A 149 -13.03 16.30 -8.80
C ASP A 149 -13.96 15.69 -9.85
N ALA A 150 -13.34 15.17 -10.91
CA ALA A 150 -14.05 14.39 -11.90
C ALA A 150 -14.65 13.15 -11.24
N PRO A 151 -15.97 12.92 -11.38
CA PRO A 151 -16.61 11.76 -10.78
C PRO A 151 -16.01 10.48 -11.37
N TRP A 152 -15.91 9.46 -10.52
CA TRP A 152 -15.46 8.15 -10.96
C TRP A 152 -16.52 7.50 -11.86
N ASP A 153 -16.25 7.45 -13.15
CA ASP A 153 -17.11 6.77 -14.12
C ASP A 153 -16.78 5.27 -14.21
N SER A 154 -17.62 4.46 -13.58
CA SER A 154 -17.53 3.00 -13.63
C SER A 154 -17.78 2.41 -15.02
N THR A 155 -18.53 3.11 -15.88
CA THR A 155 -18.87 2.63 -17.23
C THR A 155 -17.65 2.61 -18.14
N ILE A 156 -16.75 3.58 -18.00
CA ILE A 156 -15.47 3.61 -18.73
C ILE A 156 -14.61 2.42 -18.35
N LEU A 157 -14.47 2.11 -17.06
CA LEU A 157 -13.67 0.96 -16.62
C LEU A 157 -14.25 -0.36 -17.12
N MET A 158 -15.57 -0.51 -17.06
CA MET A 158 -16.25 -1.69 -17.56
C MET A 158 -16.08 -1.82 -19.09
N LYS A 159 -16.13 -0.71 -19.84
CA LYS A 159 -15.91 -0.69 -21.29
C LYS A 159 -14.46 -1.06 -21.66
N VAL A 160 -13.48 -0.58 -20.90
CA VAL A 160 -12.05 -0.73 -21.20
C VAL A 160 -11.51 -2.08 -20.73
N HIS A 161 -11.94 -2.55 -19.57
CA HIS A 161 -11.39 -3.76 -18.94
C HIS A 161 -12.35 -4.97 -18.98
N GLY A 162 -13.62 -4.76 -19.32
CA GLY A 162 -14.65 -5.79 -19.28
C GLY A 162 -15.29 -5.96 -17.89
N HIS A 163 -16.46 -6.61 -17.88
CA HIS A 163 -17.27 -6.76 -16.66
C HIS A 163 -16.56 -7.58 -15.57
N ASP A 164 -15.95 -8.71 -15.92
CA ASP A 164 -15.31 -9.60 -14.94
C ASP A 164 -14.15 -8.92 -14.19
N ILE A 165 -13.37 -8.12 -14.93
CA ILE A 165 -12.24 -7.38 -14.37
C ILE A 165 -12.74 -6.21 -13.52
N TYR A 166 -13.78 -5.51 -13.98
CA TYR A 166 -14.45 -4.50 -13.17
C TYR A 166 -14.96 -5.06 -11.84
N MET A 167 -15.59 -6.24 -11.83
CA MET A 167 -16.05 -6.88 -10.61
C MET A 167 -14.89 -7.24 -9.65
N LYS A 168 -13.73 -7.62 -10.18
CA LYS A 168 -12.51 -7.83 -9.38
C LYS A 168 -11.98 -6.51 -8.79
N ILE A 169 -11.91 -5.44 -9.58
CA ILE A 169 -11.54 -4.10 -9.11
C ILE A 169 -12.47 -3.71 -7.97
N ARG A 170 -13.77 -3.78 -8.19
CA ARG A 170 -14.81 -3.40 -7.23
C ARG A 170 -14.67 -4.16 -5.92
N LYS A 171 -14.50 -5.49 -5.96
CA LYS A 171 -14.34 -6.31 -4.75
C LYS A 171 -13.11 -5.90 -3.91
N ILE A 172 -11.98 -5.64 -4.57
CA ILE A 172 -10.75 -5.20 -3.89
C ILE A 172 -10.96 -3.79 -3.32
N PHE A 173 -11.49 -2.88 -4.12
CA PHE A 173 -11.76 -1.49 -3.73
C PHE A 173 -12.71 -1.41 -2.52
N GLU A 174 -13.84 -2.13 -2.55
CA GLU A 174 -14.79 -2.21 -1.45
C GLU A 174 -14.15 -2.73 -0.16
N SER A 175 -13.13 -3.58 -0.27
CA SER A 175 -12.42 -4.08 0.91
C SER A 175 -11.56 -2.99 1.55
N PHE A 176 -10.88 -2.16 0.76
CA PHE A 176 -10.19 -0.98 1.28
C PHE A 176 -11.16 0.09 1.80
N VAL A 177 -12.31 0.29 1.16
CA VAL A 177 -13.36 1.18 1.67
C VAL A 177 -13.81 0.77 3.07
N ARG A 178 -14.04 -0.53 3.32
CA ARG A 178 -14.41 -1.01 4.67
C ARG A 178 -13.34 -0.67 5.71
N ILE A 179 -12.06 -0.82 5.37
CA ILE A 179 -10.95 -0.46 6.25
C ILE A 179 -10.91 1.06 6.48
N ALA A 180 -11.06 1.86 5.42
CA ALA A 180 -11.08 3.32 5.50
C ALA A 180 -12.23 3.85 6.36
N GLN A 181 -13.43 3.25 6.25
CA GLN A 181 -14.60 3.62 7.04
C GLN A 181 -14.47 3.22 8.50
N TYR A 182 -13.77 2.11 8.76
CA TYR A 182 -13.42 1.71 10.12
C TYR A 182 -12.45 2.71 10.74
N ASP A 183 -11.37 3.04 10.02
CA ASP A 183 -10.37 4.02 10.44
C ASP A 183 -9.46 4.47 9.27
N GLN A 184 -9.68 5.71 8.81
CA GLN A 184 -8.97 6.28 7.65
C GLN A 184 -7.45 6.34 7.82
N ARG A 185 -6.94 6.44 9.06
CA ARG A 185 -5.50 6.56 9.32
C ARG A 185 -4.74 5.30 8.89
N ILE A 186 -5.42 4.15 8.91
CA ILE A 186 -4.87 2.87 8.45
C ILE A 186 -4.50 2.96 6.97
N ILE A 187 -5.41 3.46 6.13
CA ILE A 187 -5.16 3.63 4.69
C ILE A 187 -4.13 4.72 4.43
N GLN A 188 -4.16 5.84 5.18
CA GLN A 188 -3.15 6.90 5.04
C GLN A 188 -1.73 6.39 5.33
N LEU A 189 -1.53 5.63 6.40
CA LEU A 189 -0.24 4.99 6.71
C LEU A 189 0.12 3.95 5.65
N ALA A 190 -0.83 3.16 5.18
CA ALA A 190 -0.58 2.19 4.13
C ALA A 190 -0.13 2.86 2.82
N LEU A 191 -0.72 4.00 2.43
CA LEU A 191 -0.26 4.76 1.26
C LEU A 191 1.22 5.17 1.40
N ILE A 192 1.65 5.59 2.59
CA ILE A 192 3.07 5.93 2.86
C ILE A 192 3.97 4.69 2.75
N ILE A 193 3.57 3.57 3.34
CA ILE A 193 4.33 2.31 3.26
C ILE A 193 4.47 1.90 1.79
N LEU A 194 3.38 1.97 1.01
CA LEU A 194 3.36 1.53 -0.37
C LEU A 194 4.14 2.44 -1.32
N ILE A 195 4.12 3.77 -1.13
CA ILE A 195 4.99 4.65 -1.94
C ILE A 195 6.48 4.33 -1.69
N LEU A 196 6.84 3.94 -0.47
CA LEU A 196 8.19 3.52 -0.09
C LEU A 196 8.51 2.05 -0.44
N THR A 197 7.58 1.32 -1.06
CA THR A 197 7.79 -0.10 -1.40
C THR A 197 8.38 -0.24 -2.80
N LYS A 198 9.66 -0.58 -2.90
CA LYS A 198 10.28 -0.95 -4.18
C LYS A 198 9.58 -2.18 -4.76
N GLY A 199 9.30 -2.18 -6.06
CA GLY A 199 8.67 -3.29 -6.76
C GLY A 199 7.15 -3.38 -6.57
N PHE A 200 6.51 -2.34 -6.03
CA PHE A 200 5.06 -2.41 -5.78
C PHE A 200 4.26 -2.57 -7.08
N SER A 201 4.63 -1.85 -8.14
CA SER A 201 3.91 -1.89 -9.43
C SER A 201 4.67 -2.58 -10.55
N THR A 202 5.75 -3.31 -10.25
CA THR A 202 6.51 -4.02 -11.28
C THR A 202 5.71 -5.21 -11.76
N SER A 203 5.08 -5.06 -12.92
CA SER A 203 4.44 -6.13 -13.66
C SER A 203 5.36 -6.63 -14.78
N ASP A 204 5.04 -7.79 -15.35
CA ASP A 204 5.80 -8.42 -16.43
C ASP A 204 6.14 -7.42 -17.55
N GLY A 205 7.42 -7.06 -17.68
CA GLY A 205 7.95 -6.19 -18.74
C GLY A 205 8.38 -4.79 -18.30
N LEU A 206 7.95 -4.29 -17.13
CA LEU A 206 8.44 -3.03 -16.57
C LEU A 206 9.60 -3.29 -15.60
N THR A 207 10.81 -2.94 -16.02
CA THR A 207 12.00 -3.04 -15.15
C THR A 207 12.14 -1.76 -14.34
N GLU A 208 11.77 -1.80 -13.07
CA GLU A 208 12.04 -0.70 -12.15
C GLU A 208 13.56 -0.55 -11.93
N PRO A 209 14.11 0.68 -12.05
CA PRO A 209 15.52 0.95 -11.79
C PRO A 209 15.97 0.50 -10.40
N ILE A 210 17.26 0.18 -10.29
CA ILE A 210 17.89 -0.05 -8.99
C ILE A 210 17.97 1.30 -8.27
N LEU A 211 17.50 1.32 -7.01
CA LEU A 211 17.61 2.48 -6.13
C LEU A 211 19.07 2.71 -5.76
N ASN A 212 19.47 3.98 -5.71
CA ASN A 212 20.81 4.40 -5.30
C ASN A 212 21.07 4.07 -3.82
N ASP A 213 20.09 4.33 -2.94
CA ASP A 213 20.14 3.99 -1.53
C ASP A 213 18.88 3.20 -1.12
N GLY A 214 18.82 1.94 -1.58
CA GLY A 214 17.74 1.04 -1.19
C GLY A 214 17.65 0.76 0.31
N ILE A 215 18.74 0.96 1.07
CA ILE A 215 18.74 0.76 2.53
C ILE A 215 17.98 1.88 3.22
N ALA A 216 18.19 3.13 2.82
CA ALA A 216 17.43 4.27 3.35
C ALA A 216 15.92 4.11 3.08
N VAL A 217 15.56 3.70 1.85
CA VAL A 217 14.16 3.44 1.48
C VAL A 217 13.54 2.34 2.34
N TYR A 218 14.26 1.22 2.52
CA TYR A 218 13.80 0.12 3.38
C TYR A 218 13.62 0.55 4.84
N ARG A 219 14.54 1.35 5.39
CA ARG A 219 14.44 1.88 6.75
C ARG A 219 13.21 2.79 6.92
N ALA A 220 12.98 3.69 5.97
CA ALA A 220 11.80 4.56 5.97
C ALA A 220 10.50 3.73 5.89
N GLN A 221 10.45 2.74 4.98
CA GLN A 221 9.31 1.83 4.86
C GLN A 221 9.04 1.06 6.16
N ASN A 222 10.08 0.50 6.78
CA ASN A 222 9.96 -0.28 8.01
C ASN A 222 9.49 0.60 9.18
N TYR A 223 9.96 1.85 9.26
CA TYR A 223 9.49 2.80 10.26
C TYR A 223 7.97 2.97 10.21
N TYR A 224 7.39 3.23 9.03
CA TYR A 224 5.94 3.37 8.89
C TYR A 224 5.17 2.06 9.06
N THR A 225 5.80 0.93 8.72
CA THR A 225 5.19 -0.40 8.93
C THR A 225 5.05 -0.70 10.42
N GLU A 226 6.10 -0.46 11.20
CA GLU A 226 6.05 -0.57 12.66
C GLU A 226 5.07 0.45 13.27
N LEU A 227 5.03 1.67 12.73
CA LEU A 227 4.10 2.70 13.16
C LEU A 227 2.65 2.26 12.99
N LEU A 228 2.32 1.70 11.82
CA LEU A 228 1.00 1.14 11.55
C LEU A 228 0.67 -0.02 12.50
N TRP A 229 1.60 -0.94 12.72
CA TRP A 229 1.39 -2.05 13.66
C TRP A 229 1.09 -1.55 15.07
N LYS A 230 1.95 -0.68 15.62
CA LYS A 230 1.79 -0.11 16.97
C LYS A 230 0.50 0.68 17.09
N TYR A 231 0.14 1.44 16.05
CA TYR A 231 -1.13 2.16 15.99
C TYR A 231 -2.32 1.21 16.10
N LEU A 232 -2.36 0.17 15.25
CA LEU A 232 -3.45 -0.81 15.26
C LEU A 232 -3.56 -1.50 16.61
N GLU A 233 -2.43 -1.96 17.17
CA GLU A 233 -2.41 -2.66 18.45
C GLU A 233 -2.92 -1.77 19.59
N THR A 234 -2.52 -0.51 19.58
CA THR A 234 -2.93 0.43 20.62
C THR A 234 -4.40 0.85 20.51
N MET A 235 -4.90 1.09 19.30
CA MET A 235 -6.26 1.60 19.08
C MET A 235 -7.32 0.52 19.00
N HIS A 236 -6.96 -0.66 18.48
CA HIS A 236 -7.92 -1.71 18.11
C HIS A 236 -7.68 -3.03 18.85
N GLY A 237 -6.53 -3.17 19.53
CA GLY A 237 -6.12 -4.37 20.24
C GLY A 237 -5.51 -5.43 19.33
N TYR A 238 -4.62 -6.25 19.89
CA TYR A 238 -3.79 -7.22 19.17
C TYR A 238 -4.57 -8.13 18.19
N GLY A 239 -5.71 -8.69 18.62
CA GLY A 239 -6.50 -9.60 17.77
C GLY A 239 -7.01 -8.94 16.48
N LYS A 240 -7.49 -7.68 16.58
CA LYS A 240 -7.91 -6.90 15.40
C LYS A 240 -6.71 -6.47 14.57
N THR A 241 -5.59 -6.14 15.19
CA THR A 241 -4.34 -5.79 14.48
C THR A 241 -3.91 -6.88 13.52
N VAL A 242 -3.78 -8.11 14.01
CA VAL A 242 -3.39 -9.25 13.17
C VAL A 242 -4.35 -9.43 12.00
N HIS A 243 -5.66 -9.30 12.26
CA HIS A 243 -6.68 -9.44 11.22
C HIS A 243 -6.59 -8.34 10.15
N ILE A 244 -6.62 -7.06 10.56
CA ILE A 244 -6.55 -5.91 9.65
C ILE A 244 -5.25 -5.93 8.84
N PHE A 245 -4.12 -6.21 9.50
CA PHE A 245 -2.82 -6.23 8.83
C PHE A 245 -2.74 -7.33 7.77
N ASN A 246 -3.27 -8.52 8.08
CA ASN A 246 -3.37 -9.62 7.11
C ASN A 246 -4.31 -9.28 5.94
N GLU A 247 -5.47 -8.67 6.21
CA GLU A 247 -6.37 -8.21 5.15
C GLU A 247 -5.70 -7.19 4.23
N LEU A 248 -5.00 -6.20 4.79
CA LEU A 248 -4.23 -5.22 4.01
C LEU A 248 -3.24 -5.92 3.08
N VAL A 249 -2.41 -6.84 3.59
CA VAL A 249 -1.42 -7.57 2.78
C VAL A 249 -2.09 -8.36 1.66
N ILE A 250 -3.15 -9.12 1.96
CA ILE A 250 -3.88 -9.92 0.96
C ILE A 250 -4.46 -9.02 -0.13
N HIS A 251 -5.07 -7.90 0.25
CA HIS A 251 -5.68 -6.98 -0.70
C HIS A 251 -4.63 -6.21 -1.51
N PHE A 252 -3.47 -5.88 -0.95
CA PHE A 252 -2.36 -5.27 -1.69
C PHE A 252 -1.80 -6.23 -2.73
N ILE A 253 -1.50 -7.48 -2.37
CA ILE A 253 -1.04 -8.48 -3.34
C ILE A 253 -2.06 -8.66 -4.47
N SER A 254 -3.35 -8.76 -4.11
CA SER A 254 -4.44 -8.86 -5.09
C SER A 254 -4.50 -7.65 -6.02
N TRP A 255 -4.28 -6.45 -5.48
CA TRP A 255 -4.25 -5.20 -6.23
C TRP A 255 -3.05 -5.12 -7.18
N GLN A 256 -1.86 -5.51 -6.73
CA GLN A 256 -0.64 -5.53 -7.55
C GLN A 256 -0.80 -6.46 -8.77
N MET A 257 -1.30 -7.68 -8.55
CA MET A 257 -1.56 -8.62 -9.64
C MET A 257 -2.56 -8.05 -10.66
N LEU A 258 -3.60 -7.37 -10.17
CA LEU A 258 -4.61 -6.75 -11.02
C LEU A 258 -4.04 -5.55 -11.79
N GLN A 259 -3.21 -4.71 -11.16
CA GLN A 259 -2.63 -3.53 -11.77
C GLN A 259 -1.81 -3.87 -13.03
N GLY A 260 -1.02 -4.94 -13.01
CA GLY A 260 -0.28 -5.38 -14.20
C GLY A 260 -1.20 -5.77 -15.37
N TYR A 261 -2.36 -6.36 -15.06
CA TYR A 261 -3.38 -6.65 -16.08
C TYR A 261 -4.05 -5.37 -16.60
N LEU A 262 -4.42 -4.44 -15.71
CA LEU A 262 -5.02 -3.16 -16.09
C LEU A 262 -4.10 -2.33 -16.97
N HIS A 263 -2.81 -2.27 -16.62
CA HIS A 263 -1.81 -1.55 -17.40
C HIS A 263 -1.66 -2.12 -18.82
N ARG A 264 -1.54 -3.44 -18.97
CA ARG A 264 -1.49 -4.08 -20.30
C ARG A 264 -2.73 -3.81 -21.14
N ASN A 265 -3.93 -3.92 -20.55
CA ASN A 265 -5.16 -3.62 -21.26
C ASN A 265 -5.22 -2.15 -21.69
N LEU A 266 -4.76 -1.23 -20.83
CA LEU A 266 -4.74 0.19 -21.14
C LEU A 266 -3.84 0.50 -22.34
N CYS A 267 -2.64 -0.06 -22.38
CA CYS A 267 -1.70 0.10 -23.49
C CYS A 267 -2.25 -0.48 -24.81
N ASN A 268 -3.09 -1.52 -24.76
CA ASN A 268 -3.72 -2.11 -25.93
C ASN A 268 -4.92 -1.30 -26.46
N VAL A 269 -5.59 -0.55 -25.58
CA VAL A 269 -6.80 0.20 -25.93
C VAL A 269 -6.48 1.62 -26.38
N LEU A 270 -5.46 2.25 -25.82
CA LEU A 270 -5.08 3.62 -26.18
C LEU A 270 -4.53 3.69 -27.60
N THR A 271 -5.06 4.62 -28.41
CA THR A 271 -4.51 4.91 -29.73
C THR A 271 -3.24 5.77 -29.63
N PRO A 272 -2.35 5.76 -30.65
CA PRO A 272 -1.18 6.64 -30.65
C PRO A 272 -1.52 8.13 -30.52
N THR A 273 -2.65 8.57 -31.09
CA THR A 273 -3.13 9.96 -30.95
C THR A 273 -3.49 10.27 -29.50
N GLU A 274 -4.28 9.41 -28.85
CA GLU A 274 -4.64 9.59 -27.43
C GLU A 274 -3.42 9.53 -26.52
N MET A 275 -2.46 8.63 -26.80
CA MET A 275 -1.19 8.58 -26.08
C MET A 275 -0.47 9.92 -26.16
N ASN A 276 -0.42 10.57 -27.33
CA ASN A 276 0.18 11.88 -27.51
C ASN A 276 -0.55 13.01 -26.78
N GLU A 277 -1.88 12.90 -26.61
CA GLU A 277 -2.72 13.87 -25.90
C GLU A 277 -2.77 13.69 -24.37
N LEU A 278 -2.18 12.62 -23.84
CA LEU A 278 -2.05 12.45 -22.39
C LEU A 278 -1.20 13.57 -21.77
N LEU A 279 -1.62 14.04 -20.61
CA LEU A 279 -0.86 15.00 -19.82
C LEU A 279 0.51 14.41 -19.46
N PRO A 280 1.58 15.24 -19.41
CA PRO A 280 2.95 14.74 -19.17
C PRO A 280 3.11 13.87 -17.93
N ILE A 281 2.44 14.23 -16.83
CA ILE A 281 2.46 13.42 -15.60
C ILE A 281 1.82 12.04 -15.82
N MET A 282 0.70 11.97 -16.54
CA MET A 282 0.03 10.71 -16.82
C MET A 282 0.85 9.82 -17.74
N LYS A 283 1.50 10.37 -18.78
CA LYS A 283 2.44 9.62 -19.62
C LYS A 283 3.55 8.99 -18.78
N SER A 284 4.15 9.77 -17.88
CA SER A 284 5.23 9.31 -17.00
C SER A 284 4.78 8.18 -16.07
N LEU A 285 3.63 8.34 -15.40
CA LEU A 285 3.09 7.36 -14.46
C LEU A 285 2.57 6.08 -15.14
N LEU A 286 2.03 6.21 -16.35
CA LEU A 286 1.57 5.08 -17.14
C LEU A 286 2.69 4.41 -17.92
N HIS A 287 3.93 4.91 -17.87
CA HIS A 287 5.07 4.35 -18.60
C HIS A 287 4.82 4.25 -20.12
N ILE A 288 4.08 5.20 -20.67
CA ILE A 288 3.81 5.29 -22.11
C ILE A 288 5.04 5.96 -22.76
N PRO A 289 5.62 5.35 -23.82
CA PRO A 289 6.80 5.88 -24.51
C PRO A 289 6.54 7.23 -25.21
#